data_AF-A0A961T527-F1
#
_entry.id   AF-A0A961T527-F1
#
_cell.length_a   1.000
_cell.length_b   1.000
_cell.length_c   1.000
_cell.angle_alpha   90.00
_cell.angle_beta   90.00
_cell.angle_gamma   90.00
#
_symmetry.space_group_name_H-M   'P 1'
#
loop_
_entity.id
_entity.type
_entity.pdbx_description
1 polymer ?
#
loop_
_entity_poly.entity_id
_entity_poly.type
_entity_poly.pdbx_seq_one_letter_code
_entity_poly.pdbx_strand_id
1 'polypeptide(L)'
;MLRRFLSDTRGNYLLMTAAAIVPILGGMALAVDYTEMSRQRQLTLNALDAAGIATARRVVDGATDEQLHAYAQDFFQANMDGVANASLTVVLPKNNAGGGTLKLTADLKYKPYFLPVFSALMGSDSATSEIQFDAVSEIRLKNTLEVALVLDNSGSMDHLGSGSGKKRLTLLKDAAKNLVDKLAAQAGQMKQVSKPVQFGLVPFASSVNVG
;
A
#
# COMPACT_ATOMS: atom_id res chain seq x y z
N MET A 1 -73.05 -15.78 -7.26
CA MET A 1 -71.90 -15.05 -6.65
C MET A 1 -70.56 -15.71 -6.98
N LEU A 2 -70.42 -17.04 -6.85
CA LEU A 2 -69.19 -17.79 -7.20
C LEU A 2 -68.66 -17.56 -8.64
N ARG A 3 -69.55 -17.52 -9.66
CA ARG A 3 -69.15 -17.22 -11.05
C ARG A 3 -68.56 -15.82 -11.25
N ARG A 4 -68.98 -14.84 -10.44
CA ARG A 4 -68.53 -13.44 -10.51
C ARG A 4 -67.17 -13.26 -9.82
N PHE A 5 -66.90 -14.08 -8.80
CA PHE A 5 -65.62 -14.17 -8.10
C PHE A 5 -64.55 -14.89 -8.97
N LEU A 6 -64.93 -15.97 -9.64
CA LEU A 6 -64.06 -16.69 -10.59
C LEU A 6 -63.72 -15.90 -11.86
N SER A 7 -64.54 -14.90 -12.23
CA SER A 7 -64.30 -14.01 -13.37
C SER A 7 -63.61 -12.69 -13.01
N ASP A 8 -63.26 -12.48 -11.73
CA ASP A 8 -62.70 -11.21 -11.27
C ASP A 8 -61.19 -11.15 -11.54
N THR A 9 -60.82 -10.43 -12.60
CA THR A 9 -59.43 -10.21 -13.03
C THR A 9 -58.76 -9.03 -12.33
N ARG A 10 -59.45 -8.32 -11.43
CA ARG A 10 -58.90 -7.15 -10.72
C ARG A 10 -57.70 -7.52 -9.84
N GLY A 11 -57.60 -8.78 -9.41
CA GLY A 11 -56.44 -9.32 -8.68
C GLY A 11 -55.22 -9.67 -9.55
N ASN A 12 -55.36 -9.68 -10.88
CA ASN A 12 -54.27 -10.08 -11.80
C ASN A 12 -53.08 -9.11 -11.75
N TYR A 13 -53.35 -7.81 -11.58
CA TYR A 13 -52.29 -6.82 -11.35
C TYR A 13 -51.52 -7.10 -10.07
N LEU A 14 -52.22 -7.52 -9.00
CA LEU A 14 -51.59 -7.86 -7.72
C LEU A 14 -50.66 -9.06 -7.84
N LEU A 15 -51.05 -10.08 -8.61
CA LEU A 15 -50.22 -11.25 -8.91
C LEU A 15 -48.99 -10.90 -9.75
N MET A 16 -49.15 -10.10 -10.80
CA MET A 16 -48.02 -9.65 -11.63
C MET A 16 -47.07 -8.73 -10.86
N THR A 17 -47.59 -7.82 -10.05
CA THR A 17 -46.77 -6.95 -9.18
C THR A 17 -46.04 -7.77 -8.12
N ALA A 18 -46.70 -8.75 -7.47
CA ALA A 18 -46.04 -9.63 -6.52
C ALA A 18 -44.91 -10.44 -7.17
N ALA A 19 -45.13 -10.97 -8.37
CA ALA A 19 -44.09 -11.67 -9.13
C ALA A 19 -42.93 -10.76 -9.54
N ALA A 20 -43.20 -9.48 -9.85
CA ALA A 20 -42.18 -8.51 -10.23
C ALA A 20 -41.37 -7.95 -9.04
N ILE A 21 -41.95 -7.87 -7.84
CA ILE A 21 -41.25 -7.39 -6.64
C ILE A 21 -40.11 -8.32 -6.23
N VAL A 22 -40.28 -9.64 -6.38
CA VAL A 22 -39.26 -10.64 -6.00
C VAL A 22 -37.91 -10.42 -6.70
N PRO A 23 -37.80 -10.33 -8.04
CA PRO A 23 -36.52 -10.08 -8.70
C PRO A 23 -35.97 -8.67 -8.44
N ILE A 24 -36.82 -7.66 -8.21
CA ILE A 24 -36.37 -6.30 -7.86
C ILE A 24 -35.69 -6.30 -6.49
N LEU A 25 -36.33 -6.87 -5.48
CA LEU A 25 -35.76 -6.98 -4.13
C LEU A 25 -34.53 -7.89 -4.13
N GLY A 26 -34.54 -8.98 -4.90
CA GLY A 26 -33.37 -9.85 -5.08
C GLY A 26 -32.17 -9.08 -5.67
N GLY A 27 -32.41 -8.25 -6.68
CA GLY A 27 -31.38 -7.38 -7.25
C GLY A 27 -30.82 -6.37 -6.25
N MET A 28 -31.69 -5.73 -5.46
CA MET A 28 -31.28 -4.80 -4.41
C MET A 28 -30.47 -5.49 -3.31
N ALA A 29 -30.90 -6.66 -2.87
CA ALA A 29 -30.20 -7.48 -1.88
C ALA A 29 -28.76 -7.80 -2.30
N LEU A 30 -28.58 -8.27 -3.54
CA LEU A 30 -27.26 -8.56 -4.10
C LEU A 30 -26.41 -7.29 -4.24
N ALA A 31 -27.02 -6.16 -4.61
CA ALA A 31 -26.31 -4.89 -4.71
C ALA A 31 -25.78 -4.39 -3.35
N VAL A 32 -26.57 -4.55 -2.29
CA VAL A 32 -26.15 -4.21 -0.92
C VAL A 32 -25.00 -5.10 -0.47
N ASP A 33 -25.11 -6.42 -0.66
CA ASP A 33 -24.04 -7.36 -0.31
C ASP A 33 -22.74 -7.08 -1.07
N TYR A 34 -22.84 -6.76 -2.36
CA TYR A 34 -21.68 -6.39 -3.17
C TYR A 34 -21.04 -5.08 -2.68
N THR A 35 -21.85 -4.10 -2.32
CA THR A 35 -21.37 -2.80 -1.84
C THR A 35 -20.64 -2.95 -0.51
N GLU A 36 -21.19 -3.72 0.44
CA GLU A 36 -20.55 -4.00 1.72
C GLU A 36 -19.27 -4.84 1.56
N MET A 37 -19.29 -5.86 0.71
CA MET A 37 -18.10 -6.64 0.37
C MET A 37 -16.99 -5.74 -0.19
N SER A 38 -17.34 -4.87 -1.15
CA SER A 38 -16.40 -3.92 -1.76
C SER A 38 -15.84 -2.93 -0.75
N ARG A 39 -16.70 -2.42 0.15
CA ARG A 39 -16.31 -1.53 1.25
C ARG A 39 -15.30 -2.20 2.18
N GLN A 40 -15.57 -3.42 2.63
CA GLN A 40 -14.66 -4.16 3.52
C GLN A 40 -13.33 -4.49 2.84
N ARG A 41 -13.36 -4.82 1.54
CA ARG A 41 -12.14 -5.02 0.75
C ARG A 41 -11.28 -3.77 0.70
N GLN A 42 -11.88 -2.61 0.43
CA GLN A 42 -11.16 -1.33 0.38
C GLN A 42 -10.58 -0.95 1.74
N LEU A 43 -11.36 -1.13 2.82
CA LEU A 43 -10.88 -0.88 4.18
C LEU A 43 -9.69 -1.78 4.53
N THR A 44 -9.76 -3.05 4.16
CA THR A 44 -8.67 -4.02 4.39
C THR A 44 -7.42 -3.62 3.63
N LEU A 45 -7.54 -3.24 2.35
CA LEU A 45 -6.41 -2.75 1.55
C LEU A 45 -5.77 -1.50 2.17
N ASN A 46 -6.59 -0.52 2.55
CA ASN A 46 -6.11 0.72 3.18
C ASN A 46 -5.39 0.42 4.51
N ALA A 47 -5.95 -0.46 5.35
CA ALA A 47 -5.34 -0.87 6.61
C ALA A 47 -4.01 -1.61 6.39
N LEU A 48 -3.96 -2.46 5.37
CA LEU A 48 -2.78 -3.25 5.00
C LEU A 48 -1.67 -2.35 4.44
N ASP A 49 -2.00 -1.37 3.59
CA ASP A 49 -1.05 -0.36 3.11
C ASP A 49 -0.50 0.50 4.26
N ALA A 50 -1.36 0.96 5.17
CA ALA A 50 -0.95 1.73 6.33
C ALA A 50 0.00 0.92 7.24
N ALA A 51 -0.36 -0.33 7.55
CA ALA A 51 0.48 -1.24 8.33
C ALA A 51 1.80 -1.53 7.61
N GLY A 52 1.78 -1.68 6.29
CA GLY A 52 2.94 -1.94 5.47
C GLY A 52 3.94 -0.80 5.43
N ILE A 53 3.48 0.44 5.24
CA ILE A 53 4.35 1.62 5.30
C ILE A 53 4.92 1.81 6.71
N ALA A 54 4.09 1.66 7.75
CA ALA A 54 4.54 1.79 9.13
C ALA A 54 5.61 0.75 9.48
N THR A 55 5.39 -0.50 9.07
CA THR A 55 6.33 -1.61 9.28
C THR A 55 7.60 -1.41 8.46
N ALA A 56 7.49 -0.97 7.21
CA ALA A 56 8.64 -0.67 6.35
C ALA A 56 9.58 0.36 6.98
N ARG A 57 9.04 1.36 7.70
CA ARG A 57 9.86 2.31 8.46
C ARG A 57 10.63 1.65 9.60
N ARG A 58 9.97 0.78 10.39
CA ARG A 58 10.60 0.00 11.47
C ARG A 58 11.68 -0.96 10.97
N VAL A 59 11.51 -1.49 9.75
CA VAL A 59 12.52 -2.32 9.06
C VAL A 59 13.80 -1.49 8.86
N VAL A 60 13.66 -0.26 8.34
CA VAL A 60 14.79 0.66 8.14
C VAL A 60 15.47 1.05 9.46
N ASP A 61 14.71 1.20 10.54
CA ASP A 61 15.24 1.50 11.88
C ASP A 61 16.03 0.31 12.50
N GLY A 62 15.98 -0.88 11.89
CA GLY A 62 16.72 -2.06 12.32
C GLY A 62 16.03 -2.88 13.41
N ALA A 63 14.70 -2.83 13.50
CA ALA A 63 13.92 -3.68 14.40
C ALA A 63 14.07 -5.18 14.08
N THR A 64 13.84 -6.04 15.07
CA THR A 64 13.91 -7.51 14.87
C THR A 64 12.67 -8.04 14.14
N ASP A 65 12.80 -9.18 13.47
CA ASP A 65 11.70 -9.81 12.73
C ASP A 65 10.45 -10.02 13.60
N GLU A 66 10.62 -10.47 14.84
CA GLU A 66 9.52 -10.65 15.81
C GLU A 66 8.79 -9.33 16.11
N GLN A 67 9.53 -8.23 16.29
CA GLN A 67 8.96 -6.91 16.54
C GLN A 67 8.23 -6.38 15.29
N LEU A 68 8.74 -6.68 14.10
CA LEU A 68 8.12 -6.28 12.84
C LEU A 68 6.80 -7.02 12.60
N HIS A 69 6.75 -8.32 12.90
CA HIS A 69 5.52 -9.12 12.82
C HIS A 69 4.45 -8.61 13.79
N ALA A 70 4.81 -8.43 15.07
CA ALA A 70 3.90 -7.90 16.07
C ALA A 70 3.40 -6.49 15.71
N TYR A 71 4.31 -5.61 15.29
CA TYR A 71 3.96 -4.24 14.91
C TYR A 71 3.05 -4.19 13.68
N ALA A 72 3.31 -5.00 12.65
CA ALA A 72 2.46 -5.09 11.48
C ALA A 72 1.05 -5.56 11.83
N GLN A 73 0.94 -6.55 12.71
CA GLN A 73 -0.34 -7.08 13.18
C GLN A 73 -1.11 -6.05 14.02
N ASP A 74 -0.46 -5.39 14.97
CA ASP A 74 -1.06 -4.35 15.81
C ASP A 74 -1.55 -3.17 14.97
N PHE A 75 -0.71 -2.69 14.04
CA PHE A 75 -1.10 -1.60 13.14
C PHE A 75 -2.25 -2.00 12.22
N PHE A 76 -2.20 -3.20 11.66
CA PHE A 76 -3.26 -3.68 10.78
C PHE A 76 -4.59 -3.77 11.55
N GLN A 77 -4.60 -4.39 12.73
CA GLN A 77 -5.80 -4.52 13.57
C GLN A 77 -6.33 -3.15 14.02
N ALA A 78 -5.45 -2.20 14.36
CA ALA A 78 -5.86 -0.85 14.73
C ALA A 78 -6.51 -0.08 13.57
N ASN A 79 -6.16 -0.39 12.32
CA ASN A 79 -6.74 0.24 11.13
C ASN A 79 -7.92 -0.54 10.53
N MET A 80 -8.21 -1.74 11.03
CA MET A 80 -9.42 -2.50 10.69
C MET A 80 -10.58 -2.01 11.57
N ASP A 81 -11.15 -0.87 11.22
CA ASP A 81 -12.25 -0.20 11.93
C ASP A 81 -13.54 -1.05 12.00
N GLY A 82 -13.55 -2.07 12.87
CA GLY A 82 -14.70 -2.96 13.11
C GLY A 82 -14.96 -4.04 12.04
N VAL A 83 -14.03 -4.26 11.09
CA VAL A 83 -14.17 -5.34 10.09
C VAL A 83 -13.81 -6.67 10.75
N ALA A 84 -14.82 -7.47 11.10
CA ALA A 84 -14.62 -8.79 11.70
C ALA A 84 -14.17 -9.82 10.64
N ASN A 85 -13.12 -10.58 10.97
CA ASN A 85 -12.64 -11.78 10.26
C ASN A 85 -11.63 -11.56 9.09
N ALA A 86 -10.58 -10.77 9.33
CA ALA A 86 -9.37 -10.80 8.52
C ALA A 86 -8.24 -11.58 9.23
N SER A 87 -7.59 -12.51 8.54
CA SER A 87 -6.29 -13.04 8.98
C SER A 87 -5.17 -12.32 8.22
N LEU A 88 -4.13 -11.88 8.93
CA LEU A 88 -2.96 -11.24 8.32
C LEU A 88 -1.79 -12.23 8.25
N THR A 89 -1.23 -12.37 7.06
CA THR A 89 0.04 -13.05 6.77
C THR A 89 1.09 -12.01 6.38
N VAL A 90 2.19 -11.94 7.13
CA VAL A 90 3.30 -11.02 6.89
C VAL A 90 4.48 -11.78 6.30
N VAL A 91 4.97 -11.37 5.14
CA VAL A 91 6.19 -11.90 4.53
C VAL A 91 7.26 -10.81 4.56
N LEU A 92 8.23 -10.98 5.46
CA LEU A 92 9.34 -10.06 5.61
C LEU A 92 10.30 -10.14 4.40
N PRO A 93 10.98 -9.02 4.07
CA PRO A 93 11.93 -9.01 2.98
C PRO A 93 13.11 -9.93 3.30
N LYS A 94 13.33 -10.93 2.45
CA LYS A 94 14.58 -11.68 2.50
C LYS A 94 15.73 -10.77 2.08
N ASN A 95 16.86 -10.90 2.75
CA ASN A 95 18.06 -10.08 2.61
C ASN A 95 18.79 -10.32 1.27
N ASN A 96 18.06 -10.24 0.15
CA ASN A 96 18.59 -10.44 -1.19
C ASN A 96 19.03 -9.08 -1.74
N ALA A 97 20.28 -9.02 -2.18
CA ALA A 97 20.92 -7.83 -2.72
C ALA A 97 20.04 -7.16 -3.80
N GLY A 98 19.49 -5.98 -3.50
CA GLY A 98 18.59 -5.26 -4.43
C GLY A 98 17.52 -4.37 -3.78
N GLY A 99 17.41 -4.38 -2.45
CA GLY A 99 16.33 -3.71 -1.72
C GLY A 99 15.18 -4.68 -1.53
N GLY A 100 14.91 -5.02 -0.27
CA GLY A 100 13.88 -5.99 0.07
C GLY A 100 12.48 -5.49 -0.28
N THR A 101 11.59 -6.40 -0.67
CA THR A 101 10.15 -6.13 -0.73
C THR A 101 9.49 -6.69 0.52
N LEU A 102 8.89 -5.83 1.33
CA LEU A 102 7.98 -6.23 2.39
C LEU A 102 6.62 -6.55 1.74
N LYS A 103 6.12 -7.77 1.93
CA LYS A 103 4.83 -8.19 1.40
C LYS A 103 3.89 -8.49 2.56
N LEU A 104 2.74 -7.84 2.55
CA LEU A 104 1.66 -8.09 3.48
C LEU A 104 0.48 -8.69 2.70
N THR A 105 -0.11 -9.75 3.24
CA THR A 105 -1.29 -10.39 2.67
C THR A 105 -2.33 -10.53 3.76
N ALA A 106 -3.56 -10.08 3.52
CA ALA A 106 -4.68 -10.33 4.42
C ALA A 106 -5.75 -11.15 3.70
N ASP A 107 -6.16 -12.24 4.32
CA ASP A 107 -7.27 -13.07 3.86
C ASP A 107 -8.53 -12.60 4.60
N LEU A 108 -9.53 -12.12 3.86
CA LEU A 108 -10.81 -11.71 4.42
C LEU A 108 -11.89 -12.75 4.15
N LYS A 109 -12.66 -13.07 5.19
CA LYS A 109 -13.86 -13.90 5.09
C LYS A 109 -15.10 -13.02 5.25
N TYR A 110 -15.69 -12.62 4.14
CA TYR A 110 -16.91 -11.82 4.13
C TYR A 110 -18.16 -12.69 4.17
N LYS A 111 -19.09 -12.37 5.07
CA LYS A 111 -20.39 -13.04 5.20
C LYS A 111 -21.49 -12.14 4.62
N PRO A 112 -21.96 -12.40 3.38
CA PRO A 112 -23.07 -11.64 2.81
C PRO A 112 -24.37 -11.89 3.59
N TYR A 113 -25.20 -10.86 3.73
CA TYR A 113 -26.44 -10.93 4.50
C TYR A 113 -27.58 -11.57 3.71
N PHE A 114 -27.68 -11.28 2.41
CA PHE A 114 -28.84 -11.67 1.60
C PHE A 114 -28.53 -12.75 0.56
N LEU A 115 -27.26 -12.88 0.14
CA LEU A 115 -26.82 -13.88 -0.83
C LEU A 115 -27.16 -15.33 -0.42
N PRO A 116 -27.02 -15.77 0.85
CA PRO A 116 -27.40 -17.13 1.25
C PRO A 116 -28.91 -17.38 1.16
N VAL A 117 -29.73 -16.36 1.43
CA VAL A 117 -31.19 -16.45 1.32
C VAL A 117 -31.60 -16.51 -0.15
N PHE A 118 -30.95 -15.71 -0.99
CA PHE A 118 -31.18 -15.72 -2.43
C PHE A 118 -30.75 -17.05 -3.08
N SER A 119 -29.61 -17.61 -2.67
CA SER A 119 -29.16 -18.93 -3.14
C SER A 119 -30.12 -20.04 -2.72
N ALA A 120 -30.63 -19.99 -1.48
CA ALA A 120 -31.64 -20.94 -1.01
C ALA A 120 -32.95 -20.85 -1.82
N LEU A 121 -33.38 -19.64 -2.19
CA LEU A 121 -34.56 -19.43 -3.04
C LEU A 121 -34.38 -19.96 -4.47
N MET A 122 -33.16 -19.96 -5.00
CA MET A 122 -32.84 -20.53 -6.31
C MET A 122 -32.64 -22.06 -6.28
N GLY A 123 -32.82 -22.71 -5.13
CA GLY A 123 -32.71 -24.17 -4.99
C GLY A 123 -31.28 -24.70 -5.00
N SER A 124 -30.28 -23.84 -4.77
CA SER A 124 -28.90 -24.28 -4.60
C SER A 124 -28.63 -24.63 -3.14
N ASP A 125 -28.25 -25.89 -2.85
CA ASP A 125 -27.81 -26.34 -1.52
C ASP A 125 -26.45 -25.74 -1.10
N SER A 126 -25.69 -25.22 -2.07
CA SER A 126 -24.44 -24.51 -1.84
C SER A 126 -24.70 -23.05 -1.50
N ALA A 127 -25.26 -22.80 -0.31
CA ALA A 127 -25.18 -21.47 0.28
C ALA A 127 -23.70 -21.21 0.62
N THR A 128 -22.94 -20.60 -0.29
CA THR A 128 -21.62 -20.02 0.02
C THR A 128 -21.84 -18.88 1.01
N SER A 129 -21.91 -19.26 2.29
CA SER A 129 -22.12 -18.37 3.43
C SER A 129 -20.93 -17.45 3.68
N GLU A 130 -19.79 -17.76 3.08
CA GLU A 130 -18.55 -17.00 3.18
C GLU A 130 -17.95 -16.81 1.78
N ILE A 131 -17.65 -15.56 1.44
CA ILE A 131 -16.86 -15.16 0.28
C ILE A 131 -15.45 -14.87 0.80
N GLN A 132 -14.48 -15.62 0.30
CA GLN A 132 -13.06 -15.41 0.62
C GLN A 132 -12.42 -14.52 -0.42
N PHE A 133 -11.61 -13.56 0.02
CA PHE A 133 -10.78 -12.77 -0.88
C PHE A 133 -9.49 -12.34 -0.21
N ASP A 134 -8.47 -12.14 -1.05
CA ASP A 134 -7.13 -11.78 -0.62
C ASP A 134 -6.84 -10.31 -0.94
N ALA A 135 -6.26 -9.61 0.02
CA ALA A 135 -5.72 -8.27 -0.12
C ALA A 135 -4.19 -8.35 0.00
N VAL A 136 -3.47 -7.78 -0.97
CA VAL A 136 -2.00 -7.84 -1.00
C VAL A 136 -1.43 -6.44 -1.19
N SER A 137 -0.46 -6.07 -0.34
CA SER A 137 0.39 -4.90 -0.54
C SER A 137 1.85 -5.31 -0.55
N GLU A 138 2.59 -4.71 -1.46
CA GLU A 138 4.01 -4.91 -1.63
C GLU A 138 4.72 -3.57 -1.53
N ILE A 139 5.46 -3.38 -0.44
CA ILE A 139 6.25 -2.17 -0.21
C ILE A 139 7.71 -2.50 -0.50
N ARG A 140 8.24 -1.87 -1.55
CA ARG A 140 9.66 -1.97 -1.86
C ARG A 140 10.45 -0.99 -0.99
N LEU A 141 11.35 -1.54 -0.18
CA LEU A 141 12.29 -0.78 0.64
C LEU A 141 13.39 -0.20 -0.25
N LYS A 142 13.11 0.93 -0.91
CA LYS A 142 14.14 1.74 -1.56
C LYS A 142 14.57 2.84 -0.61
N ASN A 143 15.65 2.59 0.12
CA ASN A 143 16.30 3.63 0.94
C ASN A 143 17.62 4.08 0.30
N THR A 144 17.63 4.18 -1.04
CA THR A 144 18.78 4.66 -1.80
C THR A 144 18.62 6.15 -2.02
N LEU A 145 19.51 6.95 -1.43
CA LEU A 145 19.59 8.38 -1.67
C LEU A 145 20.51 8.65 -2.87
N GLU A 146 20.00 9.30 -3.91
CA GLU A 146 20.80 9.72 -5.06
C GLU A 146 21.07 11.23 -4.96
N VAL A 147 22.33 11.62 -4.88
CA VAL A 147 22.76 13.02 -4.71
C VAL A 147 23.62 13.44 -5.90
N ALA A 148 23.18 14.45 -6.65
CA ALA A 148 23.97 15.06 -7.71
C ALA A 148 24.66 16.34 -7.21
N LEU A 149 25.99 16.34 -7.20
CA LEU A 149 26.82 17.49 -6.86
C LEU A 149 27.23 18.21 -8.14
N VAL A 150 26.71 19.42 -8.35
CA VAL A 150 27.09 20.29 -9.46
C VAL A 150 28.14 21.28 -8.94
N LEU A 151 29.39 21.13 -9.41
CA LEU A 151 30.55 21.85 -8.86
C LEU A 151 31.13 22.86 -9.86
N ASP A 152 31.17 24.13 -9.49
CA ASP A 152 31.80 25.19 -10.30
C ASP A 152 33.33 25.04 -10.29
N ASN A 153 33.94 24.99 -11.49
CA ASN A 153 35.39 24.99 -11.69
C ASN A 153 35.87 26.17 -12.56
N SER A 154 35.07 27.22 -12.70
CA SER A 154 35.41 28.45 -13.44
C SER A 154 36.65 29.16 -12.86
N GLY A 155 37.26 30.05 -13.67
CA GLY A 155 38.48 30.76 -13.28
C GLY A 155 38.35 31.56 -11.95
N SER A 156 37.13 31.96 -11.58
CA SER A 156 36.87 32.66 -10.31
C SER A 156 37.11 31.79 -9.06
N MET A 157 37.14 30.46 -9.24
CA MET A 157 37.40 29.49 -8.18
C MET A 157 38.89 29.40 -7.79
N ASP A 158 39.79 30.01 -8.57
CA ASP A 158 41.22 30.11 -8.25
C ASP A 158 41.53 31.26 -7.28
N HIS A 159 40.57 32.14 -7.00
CA HIS A 159 40.71 33.20 -6.01
C HIS A 159 40.66 32.67 -4.58
N LEU A 160 41.24 33.45 -3.67
CA LEU A 160 41.16 33.17 -2.24
C LEU A 160 39.70 33.28 -1.77
N GLY A 161 39.27 32.29 -0.97
CA GLY A 161 38.01 32.32 -0.25
C GLY A 161 38.07 33.36 0.87
N SER A 162 36.93 33.99 1.16
CA SER A 162 36.85 34.96 2.25
C SER A 162 37.20 34.29 3.58
N GLY A 163 38.16 34.88 4.30
CA GLY A 163 38.49 34.51 5.69
C GLY A 163 39.31 33.23 5.88
N SER A 164 39.67 32.46 4.85
CA SER A 164 40.41 31.19 5.02
C SER A 164 41.84 31.19 4.48
N GLY A 165 42.22 32.17 3.65
CA GLY A 165 43.53 32.22 3.00
C GLY A 165 43.78 31.08 1.99
N LYS A 166 42.77 30.25 1.69
CA LYS A 166 42.82 29.14 0.72
C LYS A 166 42.04 29.48 -0.55
N LYS A 167 42.40 28.86 -1.66
CA LYS A 167 41.62 28.96 -2.92
C LYS A 167 40.20 28.42 -2.73
N ARG A 168 39.20 29.08 -3.32
CA ARG A 168 37.78 28.66 -3.26
C ARG A 168 37.59 27.23 -3.76
N LEU A 169 38.32 26.83 -4.80
CA LEU A 169 38.30 25.46 -5.32
C LEU A 169 38.75 24.43 -4.28
N THR A 170 39.75 24.75 -3.45
CA THR A 170 40.22 23.87 -2.38
C THR A 170 39.16 23.72 -1.29
N LEU A 171 38.53 24.83 -0.90
CA LEU A 171 37.43 24.80 0.08
C LEU A 171 36.23 23.99 -0.41
N LEU A 172 35.88 24.13 -1.69
CA LEU A 172 34.79 23.39 -2.31
C LEU A 172 35.09 21.88 -2.37
N LYS A 173 36.34 21.48 -2.69
CA LYS A 173 36.78 20.08 -2.60
C LYS A 173 36.69 19.54 -1.18
N ASP A 174 37.15 20.31 -0.18
CA ASP A 174 37.11 19.90 1.22
C ASP A 174 35.66 19.77 1.73
N ALA A 175 34.78 20.70 1.37
CA ALA A 175 33.37 20.66 1.73
C ALA A 175 32.62 19.50 1.05
N ALA A 176 32.87 19.26 -0.25
CA ALA A 176 32.26 18.15 -0.98
C ALA A 176 32.69 16.79 -0.42
N LYS A 177 33.99 16.62 -0.09
CA LYS A 177 34.48 15.41 0.60
C LYS A 177 33.80 15.21 1.95
N ASN A 178 33.76 16.25 2.79
CA ASN A 178 33.08 16.19 4.08
C ASN A 178 31.59 15.84 3.96
N LEU A 179 30.90 16.34 2.92
CA LEU A 179 29.51 15.99 2.63
C LEU A 179 29.36 14.50 2.28
N VAL A 180 30.20 14.01 1.36
CA VAL A 180 30.23 12.59 0.96
C VAL A 180 30.53 11.70 2.15
N ASP A 181 31.53 12.04 2.96
CA ASP A 181 31.94 11.26 4.14
C ASP A 181 30.84 11.20 5.20
N LYS A 182 30.16 12.32 5.47
CA LYS A 182 29.04 12.37 6.43
C LYS A 182 27.84 11.56 5.95
N LEU A 183 27.47 11.71 4.67
CA LEU A 183 26.36 10.97 4.09
C LEU A 183 26.68 9.47 3.99
N ALA A 184 27.91 9.09 3.64
CA ALA A 184 28.36 7.71 3.62
C ALA A 184 28.38 7.09 5.03
N ALA A 185 28.78 7.84 6.06
CA ALA A 185 28.74 7.39 7.44
C ALA A 185 27.31 7.13 7.94
N GLN A 186 26.36 8.01 7.61
CA GLN A 186 24.93 7.79 7.90
C GLN A 186 24.35 6.61 7.11
N ALA A 187 24.76 6.46 5.86
CA ALA A 187 24.36 5.34 5.00
C ALA A 187 24.83 3.99 5.55
N GLY A 188 26.01 3.93 6.17
CA GLY A 188 26.53 2.74 6.85
C GLY A 188 25.69 2.26 8.04
N GLN A 189 24.84 3.13 8.61
CA GLN A 189 23.89 2.74 9.66
C GLN A 189 22.65 2.04 9.09
N MET A 190 22.36 2.22 7.79
CA MET A 190 21.25 1.58 7.08
C MET A 190 21.68 0.22 6.51
N LYS A 191 21.82 -0.78 7.38
CA LYS A 191 22.39 -2.11 7.06
C LYS A 191 21.63 -2.94 6.02
N GLN A 192 20.40 -2.54 5.65
CA GLN A 192 19.48 -3.37 4.87
C GLN A 192 19.25 -2.92 3.42
N VAL A 193 20.01 -1.93 2.93
CA VAL A 193 19.84 -1.41 1.57
C VAL A 193 21.11 -1.57 0.73
N SER A 194 20.96 -2.13 -0.47
CA SER A 194 22.03 -2.17 -1.47
C SER A 194 22.24 -0.77 -2.06
N LYS A 195 23.46 -0.22 -1.95
CA LYS A 195 23.83 1.15 -2.38
C LYS A 195 22.97 2.26 -1.73
N PRO A 196 23.01 2.40 -0.39
CA PRO A 196 22.16 3.34 0.34
C PRO A 196 22.37 4.81 -0.04
N VAL A 197 23.54 5.19 -0.56
CA VAL A 197 23.78 6.51 -1.16
C VAL A 197 24.56 6.36 -2.47
N GLN A 198 24.13 7.06 -3.51
CA GLN A 198 24.85 7.20 -4.78
C GLN A 198 25.13 8.67 -5.04
N PHE A 199 26.35 8.97 -5.48
CA PHE A 199 26.78 10.33 -5.79
C PHE A 199 27.04 10.47 -7.29
N GLY A 200 26.35 11.42 -7.91
CA GLY A 200 26.70 11.95 -9.23
C GLY A 200 27.54 13.21 -9.06
N LEU A 201 28.64 13.33 -9.81
CA LEU A 201 29.48 14.53 -9.80
C LEU A 201 29.43 15.18 -11.17
N VAL A 202 29.09 16.46 -11.23
CA VAL A 202 28.99 17.23 -12.47
C VAL A 202 29.81 18.51 -12.35
N PRO A 203 31.08 18.52 -12.76
CA PRO A 203 31.87 19.74 -12.81
C PRO A 203 31.42 20.65 -13.96
N PHE A 204 31.32 21.96 -13.72
CA PHE A 204 30.91 22.93 -14.75
C PHE A 204 31.75 24.21 -14.72
N ALA A 205 31.99 24.77 -15.91
CA ALA A 205 32.41 26.16 -16.12
C ALA A 205 31.56 26.76 -17.25
N SER A 206 32.12 27.03 -18.43
CA SER A 206 31.34 27.50 -19.60
C SER A 206 30.51 26.38 -20.26
N SER A 207 30.88 25.12 -20.02
CA SER A 207 30.14 23.92 -20.41
C SER A 207 30.28 22.88 -19.30
N VAL A 208 29.40 21.87 -19.32
CA VAL A 208 29.52 20.72 -18.43
C VAL A 208 30.74 19.92 -18.83
N ASN A 209 31.65 19.68 -17.89
CA ASN A 209 32.75 18.76 -18.11
C ASN A 209 32.25 17.35 -17.81
N VAL A 210 31.90 16.60 -18.86
CA VAL A 210 31.40 15.22 -18.79
C VAL A 210 32.51 14.16 -18.64
N GLY A 211 33.77 14.58 -18.59
CA GLY A 211 34.95 13.71 -18.54
C GLY A 211 36.10 14.28 -19.35
#